data_AF-A0A947FI94-F1
#
_entry.id   AF-A0A947FI94-F1
#
_cell.length_a   1.000
_cell.length_b   1.000
_cell.length_c   1.000
_cell.angle_alpha   90.00
_cell.angle_beta   90.00
_cell.angle_gamma   90.00
#
_symmetry.space_group_name_H-M   'P 1'
#
loop_
_entity.id
_entity.type
_entity.pdbx_description
1 polymer ?
#
loop_
_entity_poly.entity_id
_entity_poly.type
_entity_poly.pdbx_seq_one_letter_code
_entity_poly.pdbx_strand_id
1 'polypeptide(L)'
;MTYCVGMKLDDGLVLMSDTRTNSGVDNISVFRKMFTWQVPGERIITLMTAGNLATTQAVISQLEERTKAPDERDNILLKTPTMFQVATDIGNLMRDIISGRQDANGAKGRGRFTASIIVAGQIKGMEPRLFMVYPEGNFIEASHDTPFFQIGETKYGRPIIIRGYDRTMSLEDAAKLTMVS
;
A
#
# COMPACT_ATOMS: atom_id res chain seq x y z
N MET A 1 -1.64 16.69 0.24
CA MET A 1 -1.91 15.92 -0.99
C MET A 1 -1.07 14.66 -0.89
N THR A 2 -1.70 13.49 -0.98
CA THR A 2 -1.04 12.19 -0.90
C THR A 2 -1.23 11.49 -2.23
N TYR A 3 -0.18 10.90 -2.80
CA TYR A 3 -0.23 10.13 -4.04
C TYR A 3 0.74 8.95 -3.98
N CYS A 4 0.21 7.75 -4.23
CA CYS A 4 1.03 6.56 -4.47
C CYS A 4 0.52 5.83 -5.71
N VAL A 5 1.44 5.20 -6.44
CA VAL A 5 1.15 4.39 -7.62
C VAL A 5 1.98 3.11 -7.58
N GLY A 6 1.33 1.99 -7.88
CA GLY A 6 2.01 0.71 -8.14
C GLY A 6 1.63 0.21 -9.52
N MET A 7 2.61 -0.30 -10.25
CA MET A 7 2.50 -0.74 -11.63
C MET A 7 3.10 -2.14 -11.79
N LYS A 8 2.39 -3.02 -12.48
CA LYS A 8 2.80 -4.37 -12.83
C LYS A 8 3.15 -4.45 -14.31
N LEU A 9 4.33 -4.99 -14.57
CA LEU A 9 4.90 -5.27 -15.88
C LEU A 9 5.22 -6.75 -15.98
N ASP A 10 5.59 -7.22 -17.17
CA ASP A 10 6.10 -8.57 -17.34
C ASP A 10 7.42 -8.78 -16.60
N ASP A 11 8.28 -7.76 -16.60
CA ASP A 11 9.59 -7.80 -15.97
C ASP A 11 9.56 -7.56 -14.45
N GLY A 12 8.40 -7.15 -13.89
CA GLY A 12 8.25 -6.98 -12.44
C GLY A 12 7.31 -5.87 -12.01
N LEU A 13 7.69 -5.16 -10.95
CA LEU A 13 6.87 -4.16 -10.27
C LEU A 13 7.61 -2.82 -10.17
N VAL A 14 6.90 -1.72 -10.41
CA VAL A 14 7.37 -0.35 -10.16
C VAL A 14 6.43 0.33 -9.17
N LEU A 15 7.01 0.93 -8.13
CA LEU A 15 6.27 1.56 -7.03
C LEU A 15 6.79 2.98 -6.81
N MET A 16 5.90 3.94 -6.61
CA MET A 16 6.25 5.32 -6.28
C MET A 16 5.27 5.89 -5.25
N SER A 17 5.78 6.60 -4.26
CA SER A 17 4.98 7.33 -3.27
C SER A 17 5.54 8.71 -3.00
N ASP A 18 4.68 9.71 -2.90
CA ASP A 18 5.05 11.02 -2.38
C ASP A 18 5.19 11.00 -0.83
N THR A 19 5.58 12.12 -0.22
CA THR A 19 5.79 12.23 1.23
C THR A 19 4.98 13.34 1.90
N ARG A 20 4.30 14.20 1.15
CA ARG A 20 3.50 15.30 1.73
C ARG A 20 2.25 14.73 2.40
N THR A 21 1.99 15.08 3.64
CA THR A 21 0.85 14.53 4.39
C THR A 21 0.16 15.64 5.17
N ASN A 22 -1.17 15.63 5.17
CA ASN A 22 -1.98 16.47 6.05
C ASN A 22 -2.14 15.74 7.39
N SER A 23 -1.63 16.32 8.47
CA SER A 23 -1.68 15.79 9.83
C SER A 23 -2.64 16.58 10.75
N GLY A 24 -3.39 17.54 10.20
CA GLY A 24 -4.33 18.39 10.93
C GLY A 24 -4.59 19.72 10.22
N VAL A 25 -5.50 20.51 10.76
CA VAL A 25 -5.70 21.91 10.31
C VAL A 25 -4.36 22.64 10.45
N ASP A 26 -3.90 23.25 9.37
CA ASP A 26 -2.62 23.97 9.25
C ASP A 26 -1.35 23.16 9.51
N ASN A 27 -1.42 21.82 9.50
CA ASN A 27 -0.26 20.96 9.67
C ASN A 27 -0.01 20.09 8.43
N ILE A 28 0.94 20.53 7.60
CA ILE A 28 1.45 19.77 6.47
C ILE A 28 2.88 19.39 6.78
N SER A 29 3.14 18.08 6.84
CA SER A 29 4.47 17.54 7.17
C SER A 29 4.92 16.49 6.15
N VAL A 30 6.16 16.03 6.32
CA VAL A 30 6.76 14.97 5.51
C VAL A 30 6.66 13.65 6.27
N PHE A 31 5.93 12.68 5.71
CA PHE A 31 5.85 11.31 6.25
C PHE A 31 6.10 10.30 5.15
N ARG A 32 6.89 9.26 5.47
CA ARG A 32 7.10 8.09 4.62
C ARG A 32 5.77 7.37 4.38
N LYS A 33 5.50 7.00 3.13
CA LYS A 33 4.28 6.26 2.74
C LYS A 33 4.54 4.89 2.14
N MET A 34 5.79 4.54 1.84
CA MET A 34 6.18 3.25 1.26
C MET A 34 7.06 2.46 2.24
N PHE A 35 6.64 1.26 2.62
CA PHE A 35 7.30 0.42 3.64
C PHE A 35 7.63 -0.93 3.04
N THR A 36 8.85 -1.44 3.24
CA THR A 36 9.32 -2.68 2.61
C THR A 36 9.85 -3.64 3.66
N TRP A 37 9.45 -4.90 3.55
CA TRP A 37 9.95 -6.05 4.28
C TRP A 37 10.57 -7.02 3.29
N GLN A 38 11.73 -7.58 3.62
CA GLN A 38 12.44 -8.48 2.71
C GLN A 38 13.20 -9.57 3.45
N VAL A 39 13.24 -10.74 2.84
CA VAL A 39 14.17 -11.83 3.14
C VAL A 39 14.94 -12.11 1.85
N PRO A 40 16.22 -11.71 1.76
CA PRO A 40 17.00 -11.84 0.53
C PRO A 40 16.95 -13.26 -0.06
N GLY A 41 16.64 -13.36 -1.35
CA GLY A 41 16.51 -14.62 -2.07
C GLY A 41 15.24 -15.41 -1.79
N GLU A 42 14.32 -14.89 -0.96
CA GLU A 42 13.09 -15.59 -0.57
C GLU A 42 11.82 -14.73 -0.74
N ARG A 43 11.76 -13.48 -0.24
CA ARG A 43 10.59 -12.62 -0.45
C ARG A 43 10.91 -11.14 -0.37
N ILE A 44 10.07 -10.34 -1.03
CA ILE A 44 9.99 -8.88 -0.89
C ILE A 44 8.52 -8.46 -0.88
N ILE A 45 8.13 -7.67 0.11
CA ILE A 45 6.77 -7.17 0.28
C ILE A 45 6.85 -5.68 0.56
N THR A 46 6.13 -4.88 -0.21
CA THR A 46 6.07 -3.43 -0.08
C THR A 46 4.62 -2.97 0.05
N LEU A 47 4.35 -2.11 1.04
CA LEU A 47 3.07 -1.45 1.24
C LEU A 47 3.22 0.04 0.93
N MET A 48 2.23 0.62 0.24
CA MET A 48 2.07 2.07 0.10
C MET A 48 0.76 2.53 0.72
N THR A 49 0.77 3.62 1.47
CA THR A 49 -0.39 4.04 2.29
C THR A 49 -0.97 5.39 1.86
N ALA A 50 -2.29 5.53 1.94
CA ALA A 50 -3.01 6.78 1.74
C ALA A 50 -4.23 6.88 2.67
N GLY A 51 -4.70 8.11 2.93
CA GLY A 51 -5.83 8.40 3.80
C GLY A 51 -5.40 8.86 5.19
N ASN A 52 -6.16 8.47 6.22
CA ASN A 52 -5.94 8.92 7.59
C ASN A 52 -4.55 8.48 8.12
N LEU A 53 -3.70 9.44 8.47
CA LEU A 53 -2.33 9.18 8.92
C LEU A 53 -2.28 8.29 10.17
N ALA A 54 -3.15 8.52 11.16
CA ALA A 54 -3.18 7.73 12.39
C ALA A 54 -3.58 6.27 12.12
N THR A 55 -4.55 6.03 11.23
CA THR A 55 -4.93 4.69 10.79
C THR A 55 -3.76 3.99 10.10
N THR A 56 -3.15 4.63 9.10
CA THR A 56 -2.03 4.03 8.35
C THR A 56 -0.82 3.74 9.24
N GLN A 57 -0.47 4.63 10.17
CA GLN A 57 0.61 4.40 11.14
C GLN A 57 0.29 3.28 12.13
N ALA A 58 -0.97 3.14 12.55
CA ALA A 58 -1.38 2.04 13.42
C ALA A 58 -1.22 0.69 12.70
N VAL A 59 -1.62 0.59 11.42
CA VAL A 59 -1.41 -0.62 10.60
C VAL A 59 0.07 -0.95 10.52
N ILE A 60 0.91 -0.01 10.09
CA ILE A 60 2.36 -0.24 9.94
C ILE A 60 3.01 -0.60 11.29
N SER A 61 2.62 0.06 12.38
CA SER A 61 3.20 -0.19 13.71
C SER A 61 2.84 -1.58 14.24
N GLN A 62 1.64 -2.09 13.95
CA GLN A 62 1.25 -3.46 14.31
C GLN A 62 1.97 -4.49 13.44
N LEU A 63 2.13 -4.24 12.13
CA LEU A 63 2.89 -5.12 11.23
C LEU A 63 4.38 -5.20 11.59
N GLU A 64 4.98 -4.10 12.07
CA GLU A 64 6.36 -4.09 12.58
C GLU A 64 6.47 -4.58 14.02
N GLU A 65 5.35 -4.93 14.67
CA GLU A 65 5.25 -5.33 16.06
C GLU A 65 6.01 -4.39 17.02
N ARG A 66 5.85 -3.07 16.82
CA ARG A 66 6.56 -2.05 17.61
C ARG A 66 6.24 -2.09 19.10
N THR A 67 5.18 -2.79 19.49
CA THR A 67 4.79 -3.00 20.90
C THR A 67 5.57 -4.11 21.59
N LYS A 68 6.34 -4.93 20.86
CA LYS A 68 7.11 -6.06 21.40
C LYS A 68 8.62 -5.80 21.39
N ALA A 69 9.32 -6.47 22.31
CA ALA A 69 10.79 -6.50 22.29
C ALA A 69 11.28 -7.15 20.99
N PRO A 70 12.45 -6.76 20.43
CA PRO A 70 12.91 -7.23 19.12
C PRO A 70 12.97 -8.75 18.94
N ASP A 71 13.31 -9.47 20.01
CA ASP A 71 13.40 -10.93 20.10
C ASP A 71 12.04 -11.63 20.18
N GLU A 72 10.99 -10.91 20.57
CA GLU A 72 9.61 -11.40 20.63
C GLU A 72 8.82 -11.11 19.34
N ARG A 73 9.45 -10.46 18.35
CA ARG A 73 8.77 -10.05 17.13
C ARG A 73 8.49 -11.23 16.21
N ASP A 74 7.22 -11.43 15.90
CA ASP A 74 6.70 -12.41 14.97
C ASP A 74 5.96 -11.73 13.79
N ASN A 75 6.72 -11.18 12.86
CA ASN A 75 6.14 -10.46 11.73
C ASN A 75 5.42 -11.41 10.76
N ILE A 76 4.08 -11.32 10.75
CA ILE A 76 3.21 -12.13 9.90
C ILE A 76 3.60 -12.08 8.42
N LEU A 77 4.02 -10.92 7.89
CA LEU A 77 4.41 -10.75 6.49
C LEU A 77 5.61 -11.65 6.09
N LEU A 78 6.47 -11.97 7.07
CA LEU A 78 7.65 -12.81 6.84
C LEU A 78 7.36 -14.31 6.91
N LYS A 79 6.16 -14.72 7.32
CA LYS A 79 5.76 -16.12 7.46
C LYS A 79 4.62 -16.52 6.53
N THR A 80 3.76 -15.57 6.14
CA THR A 80 2.60 -15.85 5.28
C THR A 80 3.04 -16.47 3.94
N PRO A 81 2.44 -17.58 3.49
CA PRO A 81 2.92 -18.34 2.34
C PRO A 81 2.54 -17.77 0.96
N THR A 82 1.54 -16.89 0.87
CA THR A 82 1.12 -16.29 -0.42
C THR A 82 0.83 -14.79 -0.30
N MET A 83 1.03 -14.05 -1.40
CA MET A 83 0.69 -12.63 -1.45
C MET A 83 -0.81 -12.35 -1.29
N PHE A 84 -1.69 -13.30 -1.66
CA PHE A 84 -3.14 -13.17 -1.44
C PHE A 84 -3.47 -13.17 0.07
N GLN A 85 -2.85 -14.08 0.83
CA GLN A 85 -3.01 -14.11 2.27
C GLN A 85 -2.39 -12.87 2.93
N VAL A 86 -1.24 -12.39 2.43
CA VAL A 86 -0.67 -11.11 2.88
C VAL A 86 -1.68 -9.98 2.71
N ALA A 87 -2.33 -9.86 1.55
CA ALA A 87 -3.37 -8.84 1.32
C ALA A 87 -4.60 -9.04 2.23
N THR A 88 -4.97 -10.29 2.50
CA THR A 88 -6.06 -10.65 3.43
C THR A 88 -5.77 -10.21 4.85
N ASP A 89 -4.57 -10.53 5.36
CA ASP A 89 -4.15 -10.18 6.71
C ASP A 89 -4.09 -8.65 6.90
N ILE A 90 -3.53 -7.94 5.92
CA ILE A 90 -3.49 -6.47 5.90
C ILE A 90 -4.90 -5.87 5.86
N GLY A 91 -5.78 -6.45 5.04
CA GLY A 91 -7.18 -6.03 4.93
C GLY A 91 -7.94 -6.17 6.24
N ASN A 92 -7.83 -7.34 6.89
CA ASN A 92 -8.43 -7.60 8.20
C ASN A 92 -7.90 -6.64 9.26
N LEU A 93 -6.57 -6.48 9.36
CA LEU A 93 -5.94 -5.57 10.30
C LEU A 93 -6.41 -4.12 10.12
N MET A 94 -6.46 -3.63 8.88
CA MET A 94 -6.89 -2.26 8.59
C MET A 94 -8.37 -2.07 8.94
N ARG A 95 -9.23 -3.04 8.60
CA ARG A 95 -10.65 -3.03 8.95
C ARG A 95 -10.85 -2.97 10.47
N ASP A 96 -10.11 -3.78 11.23
CA ASP A 96 -10.23 -3.83 12.70
C ASP A 96 -9.79 -2.52 13.36
N ILE A 97 -8.72 -1.89 12.85
CA ILE A 97 -8.29 -0.57 13.32
C ILE A 97 -9.36 0.48 13.02
N ILE A 98 -9.93 0.47 11.81
CA ILE A 98 -10.95 1.45 11.39
C ILE A 98 -12.22 1.27 12.21
N SER A 99 -12.72 0.03 12.36
CA SER A 99 -13.95 -0.27 13.10
C SER A 99 -13.80 0.09 14.58
N GLY A 100 -12.69 -0.27 15.23
CA GLY A 100 -12.45 0.06 16.63
C GLY A 100 -12.44 1.57 16.90
N ARG A 101 -11.89 2.38 15.98
CA ARG A 101 -11.91 3.85 16.09
C ARG A 101 -13.29 4.43 15.77
N GLN A 102 -13.98 3.87 14.79
CA GLN A 102 -15.34 4.26 14.40
C GLN A 102 -16.31 4.06 15.56
N ASP A 103 -16.28 2.90 16.21
CA ASP A 103 -17.18 2.55 17.30
C ASP A 103 -16.95 3.43 18.52
N ALA A 104 -15.69 3.69 18.88
CA ALA A 104 -15.33 4.57 19.98
C ALA A 104 -15.76 6.04 19.80
N ASN A 105 -15.95 6.50 18.55
CA ASN A 105 -16.31 7.89 18.24
C ASN A 105 -17.78 8.06 17.83
N GLY A 106 -18.54 6.97 17.71
CA GLY A 106 -19.94 6.95 17.30
C GLY A 106 -20.19 7.68 15.97
N ALA A 107 -21.40 8.26 15.83
CA ALA A 107 -21.84 8.90 14.59
C ALA A 107 -20.97 10.10 14.15
N LYS A 108 -20.35 10.82 15.10
CA LYS A 108 -19.49 11.99 14.80
C LYS A 108 -18.17 11.60 14.14
N GLY A 109 -17.70 10.36 14.32
CA GLY A 109 -16.48 9.84 13.73
C GLY A 109 -16.64 9.25 12.32
N ARG A 110 -17.89 9.15 11.81
CA ARG A 110 -18.20 8.40 10.59
C ARG A 110 -17.38 8.87 9.38
N GLY A 111 -16.64 7.93 8.79
CA GLY A 111 -15.83 8.15 7.59
C GLY A 111 -14.54 8.94 7.79
N ARG A 112 -14.15 9.29 9.02
CA ARG A 112 -12.93 10.09 9.28
C ARG A 112 -11.63 9.28 9.33
N PHE A 113 -11.74 7.98 9.53
CA PHE A 113 -10.60 7.09 9.80
C PHE A 113 -10.19 6.25 8.59
N THR A 114 -10.78 6.49 7.42
CA THR A 114 -10.57 5.66 6.22
C THR A 114 -9.13 5.75 5.71
N ALA A 115 -8.61 4.62 5.26
CA ALA A 115 -7.31 4.49 4.63
C ALA A 115 -7.38 3.47 3.48
N SER A 116 -6.42 3.57 2.56
CA SER A 116 -6.23 2.60 1.47
C SER A 116 -4.76 2.21 1.41
N ILE A 117 -4.49 0.98 1.02
CA ILE A 117 -3.15 0.42 0.96
C ILE A 117 -2.95 -0.28 -0.38
N ILE A 118 -1.86 0.04 -1.08
CA ILE A 118 -1.35 -0.81 -2.17
C ILE A 118 -0.39 -1.81 -1.55
N VAL A 119 -0.59 -3.10 -1.84
CA VAL A 119 0.26 -4.21 -1.39
C VAL A 119 0.92 -4.80 -2.63
N ALA A 120 2.25 -4.80 -2.67
CA ALA A 120 3.01 -5.26 -3.82
C ALA A 120 4.13 -6.17 -3.36
N GLY A 121 4.50 -7.17 -4.14
CA GLY A 121 5.63 -8.02 -3.75
C GLY A 121 5.69 -9.35 -4.49
N GLN A 122 6.66 -10.15 -4.09
CA GLN A 122 6.91 -11.47 -4.62
C GLN A 122 7.43 -12.39 -3.50
N ILE A 123 6.95 -13.63 -3.52
CA ILE A 123 7.47 -14.74 -2.69
C ILE A 123 8.09 -15.76 -3.64
N LYS A 124 9.21 -16.37 -3.24
CA LYS A 124 10.00 -17.30 -4.05
C LYS A 124 9.12 -18.40 -4.66
N GLY A 125 9.28 -18.60 -5.97
CA GLY A 125 8.51 -19.58 -6.72
C GLY A 125 7.11 -19.11 -7.13
N MET A 126 6.74 -17.87 -6.84
CA MET A 126 5.47 -17.26 -7.27
C MET A 126 5.71 -16.01 -8.13
N GLU A 127 4.71 -15.67 -8.93
CA GLU A 127 4.68 -14.43 -9.71
C GLU A 127 4.61 -13.18 -8.82
N PRO A 128 5.18 -12.04 -9.24
CA PRO A 128 4.94 -10.76 -8.60
C PRO A 128 3.43 -10.41 -8.61
N ARG A 129 2.92 -10.00 -7.46
CA ARG A 129 1.50 -9.63 -7.28
C ARG A 129 1.37 -8.20 -6.78
N LEU A 130 0.26 -7.57 -7.16
CA LEU A 130 -0.10 -6.19 -6.83
C LEU A 130 -1.58 -6.14 -6.46
N PHE A 131 -1.89 -5.67 -5.26
CA PHE A 131 -3.25 -5.55 -4.73
C PHE A 131 -3.54 -4.13 -4.28
N MET A 132 -4.82 -3.75 -4.31
CA MET A 132 -5.34 -2.53 -3.69
C MET A 132 -6.37 -2.90 -2.63
N VAL A 133 -6.06 -2.57 -1.39
CA VAL A 133 -6.89 -2.81 -0.20
C VAL A 133 -7.74 -1.57 0.09
N TYR A 134 -9.05 -1.78 0.17
CA TYR A 134 -10.05 -0.75 0.46
C TYR A 134 -10.28 -0.59 1.97
N PRO A 135 -10.83 0.55 2.44
CA PRO A 135 -11.13 0.78 3.85
C PRO A 135 -11.94 -0.33 4.53
N GLU A 136 -12.78 -1.03 3.78
CA GLU A 136 -13.63 -2.13 4.24
C GLU A 136 -12.85 -3.43 4.49
N GLY A 137 -11.56 -3.48 4.15
CA GLY A 137 -10.66 -4.63 4.33
C GLY A 137 -10.69 -5.64 3.18
N ASN A 138 -11.61 -5.49 2.23
CA ASN A 138 -11.56 -6.23 0.97
C ASN A 138 -10.51 -5.61 0.03
N PHE A 139 -10.15 -6.35 -1.02
CA PHE A 139 -9.13 -5.92 -1.97
C PHE A 139 -9.41 -6.45 -3.37
N ILE A 140 -8.77 -5.82 -4.35
CA ILE A 140 -8.68 -6.31 -5.73
C ILE A 140 -7.23 -6.54 -6.12
N GLU A 141 -7.01 -7.38 -7.13
CA GLU A 141 -5.70 -7.69 -7.68
C GLU A 141 -5.53 -7.08 -9.08
N ALA A 142 -4.32 -6.62 -9.39
CA ALA A 142 -3.96 -6.15 -10.72
C ALA A 142 -3.97 -7.31 -11.72
N SER A 143 -4.53 -7.04 -12.90
CA SER A 143 -4.61 -7.99 -14.02
C SER A 143 -3.88 -7.44 -15.25
N HIS A 144 -3.90 -8.18 -16.35
CA HIS A 144 -3.39 -7.68 -17.62
C HIS A 144 -4.19 -6.47 -18.13
N ASP A 145 -5.51 -6.44 -17.89
CA ASP A 145 -6.38 -5.33 -18.31
C ASP A 145 -6.30 -4.13 -17.37
N THR A 146 -5.95 -4.36 -16.10
CA THR A 146 -5.79 -3.30 -15.10
C THR A 146 -4.47 -3.51 -14.35
N PRO A 147 -3.35 -3.06 -14.94
CA PRO A 147 -2.01 -3.43 -14.48
C PRO A 147 -1.43 -2.46 -13.45
N PHE A 148 -2.16 -1.42 -13.06
CA PHE A 148 -1.68 -0.44 -12.08
C PHE A 148 -2.81 0.00 -11.15
N PHE A 149 -2.42 0.41 -9.95
CA PHE A 149 -3.30 1.04 -8.97
C PHE A 149 -2.73 2.36 -8.51
N GLN A 150 -3.62 3.29 -8.18
CA GLN A 150 -3.28 4.58 -7.61
C GLN A 150 -4.13 4.80 -6.36
N ILE A 151 -3.56 5.38 -5.31
CA ILE A 151 -4.26 5.76 -4.08
C ILE A 151 -3.95 7.22 -3.71
N GLY A 152 -4.91 7.90 -3.09
CA GLY A 152 -4.83 9.33 -2.78
C GLY A 152 -5.38 10.21 -3.91
N GLU A 153 -4.66 11.26 -4.30
CA GLU A 153 -5.05 12.23 -5.32
C GLU A 153 -4.65 11.77 -6.73
N THR A 154 -5.44 10.88 -7.31
CA THR A 154 -5.05 10.09 -8.49
C THR A 154 -5.36 10.74 -9.84
N LYS A 155 -6.19 11.79 -9.86
CA LYS A 155 -6.79 12.31 -11.11
C LYS A 155 -5.78 12.95 -12.06
N TYR A 156 -4.74 13.57 -11.54
CA TYR A 156 -3.78 14.35 -12.33
C TYR A 156 -2.84 13.47 -13.16
N GLY A 157 -2.30 12.41 -12.55
CA GLY A 157 -1.35 11.49 -13.20
C GLY A 157 -1.95 10.37 -14.01
N ARG A 158 -3.25 10.12 -13.85
CA ARG A 158 -3.91 9.00 -14.53
C ARG A 158 -3.84 9.08 -16.06
N PRO A 159 -4.02 10.24 -16.73
CA PRO A 159 -3.99 10.31 -18.19
C PRO A 159 -2.65 9.91 -18.81
N ILE A 160 -1.52 10.25 -18.19
CA ILE A 160 -0.20 9.90 -18.75
C ILE A 160 0.07 8.40 -18.58
N ILE A 161 -0.30 7.81 -17.43
CA ILE A 161 -0.15 6.37 -17.22
C ILE A 161 -0.98 5.58 -18.23
N ILE A 162 -2.24 5.94 -18.44
CA ILE A 162 -3.12 5.23 -19.40
C ILE A 162 -2.57 5.29 -20.83
N ARG A 163 -1.88 6.38 -21.20
CA ARG A 163 -1.35 6.58 -22.56
C ARG A 163 0.04 6.01 -22.77
N GLY A 164 0.88 6.03 -21.73
CA GLY A 164 2.29 5.65 -21.81
C GLY A 164 2.59 4.25 -21.30
N TYR A 165 1.64 3.59 -20.64
CA TYR A 165 1.83 2.23 -20.14
C TYR A 165 1.93 1.24 -21.30
N ASP A 166 2.95 0.38 -21.24
CA ASP A 166 3.05 -0.85 -22.01
C ASP A 166 3.54 -1.96 -21.07
N ARG A 167 2.93 -3.16 -21.15
CA ARG A 167 3.30 -4.29 -20.29
C ARG A 167 4.75 -4.77 -20.48
N THR A 168 5.32 -4.50 -21.66
CA THR A 168 6.66 -4.90 -22.08
C THR A 168 7.70 -3.79 -21.98
N MET A 169 7.32 -2.59 -21.49
CA MET A 169 8.30 -1.53 -21.28
C MET A 169 9.30 -1.93 -20.18
N SER A 170 10.51 -1.39 -20.26
CA SER A 170 11.53 -1.62 -19.24
C SER A 170 11.10 -1.02 -17.89
N LEU A 171 11.68 -1.56 -16.81
CA LEU A 171 11.44 -1.00 -15.46
C LEU A 171 11.88 0.46 -15.36
N GLU A 172 12.92 0.86 -16.10
CA GLU A 172 13.41 2.24 -16.16
C GLU A 172 12.40 3.19 -16.83
N ASP A 173 11.78 2.77 -17.93
CA ASP A 173 10.78 3.59 -18.61
C ASP A 173 9.48 3.64 -17.82
N ALA A 174 9.10 2.54 -17.16
CA ALA A 174 7.99 2.54 -16.21
C ALA A 174 8.25 3.47 -15.02
N ALA A 175 9.47 3.49 -14.48
CA ALA A 175 9.85 4.43 -13.43
C ALA A 175 9.74 5.89 -13.90
N LYS A 176 10.27 6.22 -15.08
CA LYS A 176 10.11 7.56 -15.68
C LYS A 176 8.64 7.93 -15.85
N LEU A 177 7.82 7.01 -16.34
CA LEU A 177 6.39 7.20 -16.52
C LEU A 177 5.69 7.54 -15.19
N THR A 178 6.03 6.83 -14.11
CA THR A 178 5.47 7.13 -12.78
C THR A 178 5.93 8.49 -12.25
N MET A 179 7.17 8.91 -12.51
CA MET A 179 7.69 10.21 -12.05
C MET A 179 7.02 11.42 -12.69
N VAL A 180 6.49 11.28 -13.91
CA VAL A 180 5.77 12.34 -14.64
C VAL A 180 4.25 12.25 -14.47
N SER A 181 3.77 11.28 -13.68
CA SER A 181 2.36 11.13 -13.30
C SER A 181 2.02 11.98 -12.07
#